data_AF-A0A6J1A7M4-F1
#
_entry.id   AF-A0A6J1A7M4-F1
#
_cell.length_a   1.000
_cell.length_b   1.000
_cell.length_c   1.000
_cell.angle_alpha   90.00
_cell.angle_beta   90.00
_cell.angle_gamma   90.00
#
_symmetry.space_group_name_H-M   'P 1'
#
loop_
_entity.id
_entity.type
_entity.pdbx_description
1 polymer ?
#
loop_
_entity_poly.entity_id
_entity_poly.type
_entity_poly.pdbx_seq_one_letter_code
_entity_poly.pdbx_strand_id
1 'polypeptide(L)'
;MKAVLKPLISLTTIVKPPRPSSFSSYASINKVPVLFSLAPLLTTTSFSFSAILSAPSRFTSSVIYATPESQLTEGVDTNTREWVMQDFYALRKDVETASERVEEIIASTGLQLLEKELADLESKAADSSFWDDRAKAQETLLALTDVKDKINLLNEFKTKVEDAETIVKLTEEMDSIDAALLEEAVSVIKELNKALDRFELTQLLSGPYDKEGAVISITAGAGGTDAQVIVFLCG
;
A
#
# COMPACT_ATOMS: atom_id res chain seq x y z
N MET A 1 25.68 57.78 34.16
CA MET A 1 27.08 57.34 34.34
C MET A 1 27.15 55.93 33.76
N LYS A 2 27.64 55.73 32.52
CA LYS A 2 28.98 55.22 32.15
C LYS A 2 29.37 53.98 33.00
N ALA A 3 29.79 52.81 32.50
CA ALA A 3 30.32 52.35 31.21
C ALA A 3 30.16 50.80 31.17
N VAL A 4 29.90 50.16 30.02
CA VAL A 4 30.87 49.44 29.15
C VAL A 4 31.81 48.49 29.90
N LEU A 5 31.78 47.19 29.56
CA LEU A 5 32.92 46.39 29.07
C LEU A 5 32.51 44.94 28.70
N LYS A 6 32.75 44.56 27.44
CA LYS A 6 33.01 43.17 26.98
C LYS A 6 34.50 42.85 27.19
N PRO A 7 34.89 41.56 27.23
CA PRO A 7 35.68 40.95 26.13
C PRO A 7 35.19 39.51 25.81
N LEU A 8 35.13 39.01 24.57
CA LEU A 8 36.18 38.53 23.63
C LEU A 8 36.85 37.19 23.98
N ILE A 9 36.98 36.32 22.94
CA ILE A 9 37.83 35.10 22.77
C ILE A 9 37.14 33.75 23.13
N SER A 10 37.15 32.65 22.36
CA SER A 10 37.88 32.23 21.14
C SER A 10 37.06 31.21 20.32
N LEU A 11 37.26 31.22 19.00
CA LEU A 11 37.03 30.09 18.11
C LEU A 11 37.84 28.87 18.57
N THR A 12 37.29 27.66 18.44
CA THR A 12 38.08 26.50 17.99
C THR A 12 37.22 25.58 17.13
N THR A 13 37.63 25.54 15.87
CA THR A 13 37.21 24.70 14.76
C THR A 13 37.46 23.22 15.09
N ILE A 14 36.43 22.38 15.04
CA ILE A 14 36.62 20.92 15.09
C ILE A 14 36.77 20.36 13.67
N VAL A 15 37.91 19.71 13.50
CA VAL A 15 38.51 19.18 12.28
C VAL A 15 37.75 17.93 11.80
N LYS A 16 37.46 17.91 10.51
CA LYS A 16 36.89 16.79 9.74
C LYS A 16 37.99 15.76 9.42
N PRO A 17 37.80 14.45 9.67
CA PRO A 17 38.77 13.44 9.24
C PRO A 17 38.64 13.11 7.74
N PRO A 18 39.74 12.69 7.07
CA PRO A 18 39.87 12.71 5.62
C PRO A 18 39.35 11.45 4.91
N ARG A 19 38.91 11.63 3.65
CA ARG A 19 38.79 10.57 2.64
C ARG A 19 40.17 10.08 2.21
N PRO A 20 40.33 8.79 1.89
CA PRO A 20 41.36 8.35 0.97
C PRO A 20 40.81 8.19 -0.46
N SER A 21 41.33 8.99 -1.39
CA SER A 21 41.55 8.59 -2.79
C SER A 21 43.07 8.48 -2.97
N SER A 22 43.62 7.48 -3.66
CA SER A 22 43.66 7.42 -5.12
C SER A 22 44.59 6.30 -5.60
N PHE A 23 44.58 6.11 -6.92
CA PHE A 23 45.48 5.38 -7.83
C PHE A 23 45.08 3.95 -8.19
N SER A 24 45.21 3.48 -9.43
CA SER A 24 45.24 4.02 -10.81
C SER A 24 45.57 2.79 -11.67
N SER A 25 44.96 2.65 -12.86
CA SER A 25 45.66 2.36 -14.13
C SER A 25 44.83 1.53 -15.12
N TYR A 26 44.48 2.18 -16.23
CA TYR A 26 44.38 1.74 -17.63
C TYR A 26 44.03 0.28 -18.00
N ALA A 27 42.94 0.12 -18.76
CA ALA A 27 42.95 -0.60 -20.05
C ALA A 27 41.68 -0.28 -20.88
N SER A 28 41.92 0.30 -22.06
CA SER A 28 40.94 0.55 -23.11
C SER A 28 41.11 -0.52 -24.18
N ILE A 29 40.08 -1.31 -24.51
CA ILE A 29 40.03 -2.11 -25.74
C ILE A 29 38.60 -2.11 -26.29
N ASN A 30 38.48 -1.53 -27.48
CA ASN A 30 37.33 -1.56 -28.38
C ASN A 30 36.96 -2.98 -28.84
N LYS A 31 35.66 -3.26 -29.08
CA LYS A 31 35.10 -3.64 -30.39
C LYS A 31 33.66 -4.20 -30.31
N VAL A 32 32.78 -3.60 -31.11
CA VAL A 32 31.55 -4.18 -31.70
C VAL A 32 31.96 -4.95 -32.98
N PRO A 33 31.22 -5.97 -33.46
CA PRO A 33 30.12 -5.76 -34.44
C PRO A 33 28.91 -6.74 -34.25
N VAL A 34 27.64 -6.36 -34.42
CA VAL A 34 26.76 -6.19 -35.62
C VAL A 34 26.33 -7.47 -36.40
N LEU A 35 24.99 -7.68 -36.41
CA LEU A 35 24.07 -8.12 -37.50
C LEU A 35 23.91 -9.60 -37.94
N PHE A 36 22.68 -9.83 -38.48
CA PHE A 36 22.04 -11.00 -39.14
C PHE A 36 21.29 -11.97 -38.20
N SER A 37 20.06 -12.46 -38.45
CA SER A 37 19.06 -12.26 -39.52
C SER A 37 17.91 -13.27 -39.31
N LEU A 38 16.66 -12.83 -39.58
CA LEU A 38 15.46 -13.59 -40.00
C LEU A 38 14.84 -14.70 -39.12
N ALA A 39 13.58 -14.46 -38.73
CA ALA A 39 12.48 -15.44 -38.76
C ALA A 39 11.98 -15.62 -40.22
N PRO A 40 10.92 -16.40 -40.57
CA PRO A 40 10.05 -17.35 -39.84
C PRO A 40 9.81 -18.69 -40.62
N LEU A 41 9.00 -19.63 -40.11
CA LEU A 41 7.78 -20.22 -40.75
C LEU A 41 7.36 -21.58 -40.18
N LEU A 42 6.03 -21.77 -40.17
CA LEU A 42 5.25 -22.97 -39.85
C LEU A 42 5.57 -24.18 -40.74
N THR A 43 5.37 -25.40 -40.24
CA THR A 43 4.57 -26.41 -40.98
C THR A 43 4.10 -27.58 -40.11
N THR A 44 2.84 -27.93 -40.35
CA THR A 44 2.06 -29.08 -39.90
C THR A 44 2.46 -30.36 -40.63
N THR A 45 2.46 -31.52 -39.95
CA THR A 45 2.25 -32.80 -40.63
C THR A 45 1.36 -33.74 -39.81
N SER A 46 0.25 -34.06 -40.44
CA SER A 46 -0.70 -35.12 -40.16
C SER A 46 -0.05 -36.51 -40.17
N PHE A 47 -0.46 -37.39 -39.25
CA PHE A 47 -0.38 -38.83 -39.46
C PHE A 47 -1.77 -39.44 -39.30
N SER A 48 -2.36 -39.76 -40.44
CA SER A 48 -3.49 -40.67 -40.57
C SER A 48 -2.93 -42.09 -40.76
N PHE A 49 -3.47 -43.07 -40.05
CA PHE A 49 -3.42 -44.46 -40.49
C PHE A 49 -4.76 -45.13 -40.26
N SER A 50 -5.18 -45.86 -41.29
CA SER A 50 -6.54 -46.27 -41.59
C SER A 50 -7.04 -47.47 -40.80
N ALA A 51 -8.37 -47.55 -40.78
CA ALA A 51 -9.23 -48.59 -40.24
C ALA A 51 -8.95 -50.01 -40.76
N ILE A 52 -9.33 -51.00 -39.94
CA ILE A 52 -9.76 -52.33 -40.41
C ILE A 52 -11.21 -52.56 -39.99
N LEU A 53 -11.96 -52.96 -41.00
CA LEU A 53 -13.39 -53.20 -41.13
C LEU A 53 -13.84 -54.47 -40.38
N SER A 54 -14.98 -54.42 -39.69
CA SER A 54 -15.95 -55.53 -39.65
C SER A 54 -17.28 -55.09 -39.04
N ALA A 55 -18.35 -55.20 -39.82
CA ALA A 55 -19.74 -55.24 -39.36
C ALA A 55 -20.27 -56.66 -39.66
N PRO A 56 -21.34 -57.13 -38.98
CA PRO A 56 -22.65 -56.87 -39.55
C PRO A 56 -23.75 -56.55 -38.53
N SER A 57 -24.82 -55.98 -39.09
CA SER A 57 -26.07 -55.55 -38.50
C SER A 57 -26.83 -56.61 -37.70
N ARG A 58 -27.56 -56.14 -36.69
CA ARG A 58 -28.91 -56.65 -36.36
C ARG A 58 -29.74 -55.51 -35.77
N PHE A 59 -30.72 -55.07 -36.55
CA PHE A 59 -31.84 -54.26 -36.09
C PHE A 59 -32.73 -55.13 -35.20
N THR A 60 -33.06 -54.66 -34.01
CA THR A 60 -34.36 -54.90 -33.37
C THR A 60 -34.78 -53.64 -32.64
N SER A 61 -35.87 -53.05 -33.12
CA SER A 61 -36.60 -51.97 -32.46
C SER A 61 -37.14 -52.44 -31.12
N SER A 62 -36.90 -51.66 -30.07
CA SER A 62 -37.67 -51.72 -28.83
C SER A 62 -37.79 -50.30 -28.31
N VAL A 63 -39.00 -49.76 -28.46
CA VAL A 63 -39.48 -48.52 -27.86
C VAL A 63 -39.61 -48.73 -26.34
N ILE A 64 -39.68 -47.62 -25.59
CA ILE A 64 -40.14 -47.47 -24.18
C ILE A 64 -38.95 -47.45 -23.16
N TYR A 65 -38.71 -46.46 -22.29
CA TYR A 65 -39.44 -45.32 -21.71
C TYR A 65 -38.52 -44.09 -21.58
N ALA A 66 -39.12 -42.89 -21.54
CA ALA A 66 -38.51 -41.71 -20.95
C ALA A 66 -38.13 -41.99 -19.49
N THR A 67 -36.83 -41.95 -19.18
CA THR A 67 -36.37 -41.82 -17.79
C THR A 67 -36.72 -40.42 -17.30
N PRO A 68 -37.37 -40.29 -16.13
CA PRO A 68 -37.70 -38.99 -15.57
C PRO A 68 -36.41 -38.28 -15.14
N GLU A 69 -36.39 -36.97 -15.36
CA GLU A 69 -35.56 -36.02 -14.62
C GLU A 69 -35.55 -36.41 -13.15
N SER A 70 -34.42 -36.89 -12.67
CA SER A 70 -34.06 -36.80 -11.27
C SER A 70 -32.54 -36.83 -11.22
N GLN A 71 -31.97 -36.02 -10.33
CA GLN A 71 -30.54 -35.71 -10.15
C GLN A 71 -30.07 -34.44 -10.87
N LEU A 72 -30.66 -33.29 -10.55
CA LEU A 72 -29.91 -32.10 -10.10
C LEU A 72 -30.83 -31.30 -9.18
N THR A 73 -30.97 -31.77 -7.95
CA THR A 73 -31.32 -30.84 -6.85
C THR A 73 -30.09 -29.96 -6.66
N GLU A 74 -30.08 -28.75 -7.21
CA GLU A 74 -29.17 -27.70 -6.76
C GLU A 74 -29.56 -27.32 -5.34
N GLY A 75 -29.13 -28.12 -4.38
CA GLY A 75 -28.93 -27.66 -3.03
C GLY A 75 -27.77 -26.69 -3.06
N VAL A 76 -28.04 -25.41 -3.32
CA VAL A 76 -27.08 -24.38 -2.92
C VAL A 76 -27.00 -24.47 -1.41
N ASP A 77 -25.89 -25.05 -0.94
CA ASP A 77 -25.60 -25.41 0.43
C ASP A 77 -26.04 -24.29 1.38
N THR A 78 -27.06 -24.55 2.20
CA THR A 78 -27.57 -23.59 3.18
C THR A 78 -26.48 -23.11 4.14
N ASN A 79 -25.47 -23.96 4.36
CA ASN A 79 -24.26 -23.66 5.14
C ASN A 79 -23.40 -22.57 4.47
N THR A 80 -23.21 -22.63 3.14
CA THR A 80 -22.42 -21.62 2.41
C THR A 80 -23.10 -20.25 2.44
N ARG A 81 -24.44 -20.20 2.35
CA ARG A 81 -25.19 -18.94 2.47
C ARG A 81 -25.09 -18.31 3.86
N GLU A 82 -25.06 -19.13 4.91
CA GLU A 82 -24.94 -18.67 6.29
C GLU A 82 -23.57 -18.01 6.54
N TRP A 83 -22.49 -18.59 6.03
CA TRP A 83 -21.14 -18.00 6.13
C TRP A 83 -20.99 -16.72 5.30
N VAL A 84 -21.48 -16.70 4.06
CA VAL A 84 -21.43 -15.49 3.20
C VAL A 84 -22.19 -14.33 3.83
N MET A 85 -23.31 -14.61 4.50
CA MET A 85 -24.06 -13.59 5.22
C MET A 85 -23.28 -13.03 6.43
N GLN A 86 -22.60 -13.90 7.17
CA GLN A 86 -21.79 -13.47 8.31
C GLN A 86 -20.59 -12.61 7.87
N ASP A 87 -19.91 -13.01 6.80
CA ASP A 87 -18.80 -12.26 6.22
C ASP A 87 -19.25 -10.89 5.71
N PHE A 88 -20.45 -10.81 5.12
CA PHE A 88 -21.04 -9.54 4.71
C PHE A 88 -21.28 -8.59 5.88
N TYR A 89 -21.86 -9.07 6.99
CA TYR A 89 -22.07 -8.23 8.18
C TYR A 89 -20.75 -7.78 8.82
N ALA A 90 -19.74 -8.63 8.82
CA ALA A 90 -18.40 -8.27 9.28
C ALA A 90 -17.80 -7.19 8.39
N LEU A 91 -17.83 -7.38 7.06
CA LEU A 91 -17.34 -6.38 6.10
C LEU A 91 -18.04 -5.04 6.29
N ARG A 92 -19.37 -5.02 6.38
CA ARG A 92 -20.12 -3.76 6.57
C ARG A 92 -19.65 -3.01 7.81
N LYS A 93 -19.44 -3.73 8.91
CA LYS A 93 -18.93 -3.13 10.15
C LYS A 93 -17.50 -2.61 9.98
N ASP A 94 -16.64 -3.35 9.30
CA ASP A 94 -15.26 -2.96 9.05
C ASP A 94 -15.17 -1.73 8.13
N VAL A 95 -16.05 -1.64 7.12
CA VAL A 95 -16.19 -0.46 6.24
C VAL A 95 -16.61 0.76 7.04
N GLU A 96 -17.64 0.66 7.89
CA GLU A 96 -18.08 1.76 8.76
C GLU A 96 -16.97 2.22 9.71
N THR A 97 -16.23 1.27 10.29
CA THR A 97 -15.12 1.60 11.19
C THR A 97 -13.99 2.28 10.41
N ALA A 98 -13.70 1.81 9.19
CA ALA A 98 -12.68 2.41 8.34
C ALA A 98 -13.07 3.81 7.85
N SER A 99 -14.36 4.05 7.52
CA SER A 99 -14.85 5.36 7.10
C SER A 99 -14.72 6.39 8.22
N GLU A 100 -15.16 6.06 9.43
CA GLU A 100 -15.01 6.92 10.62
C GLU A 100 -13.53 7.29 10.87
N ARG A 101 -12.63 6.30 10.80
CA ARG A 101 -11.18 6.54 10.96
C ARG A 101 -10.60 7.46 9.89
N VAL A 102 -10.97 7.25 8.63
CA VAL A 102 -10.52 8.09 7.51
C VAL A 102 -11.00 9.53 7.68
N GLU A 103 -12.26 9.73 8.07
CA GLU A 103 -12.80 11.06 8.35
C GLU A 103 -12.06 11.75 9.49
N GLU A 104 -11.78 11.05 10.59
CA GLU A 104 -11.00 11.57 11.71
C GLU A 104 -9.59 11.97 11.29
N ILE A 105 -8.90 11.14 10.50
CA ILE A 105 -7.56 11.43 9.98
C ILE A 105 -7.58 12.66 9.07
N ILE A 106 -8.55 12.78 8.17
CA ILE A 106 -8.67 13.94 7.27
C ILE A 106 -8.95 15.22 8.07
N ALA A 107 -9.82 15.13 9.08
CA ALA A 107 -10.16 16.25 9.96
C ALA A 107 -8.95 16.70 10.81
N SER A 108 -8.22 15.76 11.40
CA SER A 108 -7.07 16.03 12.27
C SER A 108 -5.81 16.46 11.50
N THR A 109 -5.57 15.89 10.32
CA THR A 109 -4.44 16.28 9.44
C THR A 109 -4.67 17.66 8.81
N GLY A 110 -5.94 18.09 8.70
CA GLY A 110 -6.29 19.40 8.17
C GLY A 110 -6.03 19.49 6.66
N LEU A 111 -6.74 18.69 5.85
CA LEU A 111 -6.60 18.67 4.39
C LEU A 111 -6.63 20.08 3.76
N GLN A 112 -7.50 20.96 4.25
CA GLN A 112 -7.58 22.36 3.82
C GLN A 112 -6.28 23.15 4.02
N LEU A 113 -5.54 22.85 5.09
CA LEU A 113 -4.26 23.49 5.37
C LEU A 113 -3.18 22.98 4.40
N LEU A 114 -3.17 21.68 4.09
CA LEU A 114 -2.28 21.10 3.09
C LEU A 114 -2.57 21.64 1.68
N GLU A 115 -3.84 21.77 1.29
CA GLU A 115 -4.23 22.35 0.00
C GLU A 115 -3.79 23.82 -0.12
N LYS A 116 -3.91 24.58 0.98
CA LYS A 116 -3.42 25.95 1.03
C LYS A 116 -1.90 26.03 0.92
N GLU A 117 -1.19 25.20 1.68
CA GLU A 117 0.28 25.11 1.62
C GLU A 117 0.73 24.74 0.20
N LEU A 118 0.03 23.82 -0.45
CA LEU A 118 0.28 23.46 -1.83
C LEU A 118 0.13 24.67 -2.77
N ALA A 119 -0.97 25.41 -2.65
CA ALA A 119 -1.22 26.60 -3.47
C ALA A 119 -0.15 27.69 -3.23
N ASP A 120 0.29 27.88 -1.99
CA ASP A 120 1.35 28.83 -1.64
C ASP A 120 2.70 28.41 -2.25
N LEU A 121 3.03 27.11 -2.23
CA LEU A 121 4.25 26.57 -2.85
C LEU A 121 4.19 26.64 -4.38
N GLU A 122 3.05 26.35 -4.99
CA GLU A 122 2.83 26.48 -6.43
C GLU A 122 2.94 27.94 -6.89
N SER A 123 2.40 28.89 -6.11
CA SER A 123 2.56 30.32 -6.39
C SER A 123 4.03 30.74 -6.36
N LYS A 124 4.81 30.28 -5.37
CA LYS A 124 6.25 30.56 -5.30
C LYS A 124 7.02 29.95 -6.46
N ALA A 125 6.62 28.76 -6.91
CA ALA A 125 7.24 28.09 -8.05
C ALA A 125 6.91 28.77 -9.40
N ALA A 126 5.81 29.53 -9.46
CA ALA A 126 5.39 30.29 -10.64
C ALA A 126 6.12 31.64 -10.77
N ASP A 127 6.75 32.14 -9.70
CA ASP A 127 7.51 33.39 -9.73
C ASP A 127 8.73 33.30 -10.66
N SER A 128 8.97 34.35 -11.44
CA SER A 128 10.08 34.38 -12.40
C SER A 128 11.46 34.34 -11.74
N SER A 129 11.59 34.87 -10.51
CA SER A 129 12.81 34.86 -9.71
C SER A 129 13.04 33.55 -8.96
N PHE A 130 12.10 32.60 -9.01
CA PHE A 130 12.22 31.31 -8.32
C PHE A 130 13.49 30.54 -8.73
N TRP A 131 13.84 30.63 -10.01
CA TRP A 131 15.00 29.92 -10.59
C TRP A 131 16.34 30.61 -10.34
N ASP A 132 16.35 31.81 -9.74
CA ASP A 132 17.58 32.56 -9.46
C ASP A 132 18.44 31.87 -8.38
N ASP A 133 17.80 31.18 -7.43
CA ASP A 133 18.46 30.42 -6.37
C ASP A 133 18.13 28.92 -6.50
N ARG A 134 19.02 28.20 -7.18
CA ARG A 134 18.87 26.77 -7.45
C ARG A 134 18.67 25.93 -6.18
N ALA A 135 19.31 26.29 -5.07
CA ALA A 135 19.22 25.52 -3.83
C ALA A 135 17.81 25.65 -3.21
N LYS A 136 17.30 26.89 -3.12
CA LYS A 136 15.93 27.15 -2.64
C LYS A 136 14.86 26.58 -3.57
N ALA A 137 15.09 26.65 -4.88
CA ALA A 137 14.17 26.09 -5.86
C ALA A 137 14.03 24.57 -5.66
N GLN A 138 15.15 23.86 -5.48
CA GLN A 138 15.14 22.42 -5.23
C GLN A 138 14.42 22.07 -3.91
N GLU A 139 14.68 22.81 -2.84
CA GLU A 139 14.00 22.61 -1.55
C GLU A 139 12.47 22.81 -1.66
N THR A 140 12.05 23.87 -2.36
CA THR A 140 10.62 24.16 -2.55
C THR A 140 9.94 23.11 -3.43
N LEU A 141 10.60 22.61 -4.47
CA LEU A 141 10.07 21.53 -5.31
C LEU A 141 9.92 20.21 -4.54
N LEU A 142 10.88 19.89 -3.67
CA LEU A 142 10.77 18.72 -2.79
C LEU A 142 9.58 18.86 -1.83
N ALA A 143 9.45 20.01 -1.16
CA ALA A 143 8.31 20.27 -0.29
C ALA A 143 6.97 20.20 -1.03
N LEU A 144 6.92 20.70 -2.27
CA LEU A 144 5.74 20.63 -3.12
C LEU A 144 5.36 19.18 -3.43
N THR A 145 6.33 18.34 -3.83
CA THR A 145 6.10 16.91 -4.04
C THR A 145 5.61 16.23 -2.76
N ASP A 146 6.25 16.49 -1.63
CA ASP A 146 5.86 15.88 -0.34
C ASP A 146 4.43 16.25 0.06
N VAL A 147 4.01 17.51 -0.13
CA VAL A 147 2.64 17.95 0.16
C VAL A 147 1.63 17.33 -0.82
N LYS A 148 1.96 17.27 -2.11
CA LYS A 148 1.11 16.59 -3.11
C LYS A 148 0.91 15.12 -2.79
N ASP A 149 1.98 14.42 -2.44
CA ASP A 149 1.93 12.99 -2.14
C ASP A 149 1.07 12.73 -0.90
N LYS A 150 1.15 13.59 0.14
CA LYS A 150 0.25 13.52 1.30
C LYS A 150 -1.22 13.71 0.93
N ILE A 151 -1.53 14.72 0.12
CA ILE A 151 -2.92 14.98 -0.32
C ILE A 151 -3.45 13.80 -1.15
N ASN A 152 -2.63 13.28 -2.07
CA ASN A 152 -2.99 12.13 -2.91
C ASN A 152 -3.28 10.89 -2.06
N LEU A 153 -2.44 10.62 -1.05
CA LEU A 153 -2.62 9.50 -0.13
C LEU A 153 -3.91 9.61 0.68
N LEU A 154 -4.26 10.80 1.19
CA LEU A 154 -5.52 11.01 1.89
C LEU A 154 -6.73 10.83 0.98
N ASN A 155 -6.65 11.30 -0.27
CA ASN A 155 -7.69 11.09 -1.28
C ASN A 155 -7.82 9.61 -1.64
N GLU A 156 -6.72 8.87 -1.76
CA GLU A 156 -6.74 7.43 -2.01
C GLU A 156 -7.46 6.66 -0.88
N PHE A 157 -7.25 7.04 0.38
CA PHE A 157 -7.98 6.46 1.50
C PHE A 157 -9.48 6.70 1.39
N LYS A 158 -9.89 7.93 1.05
CA LYS A 158 -11.29 8.29 0.83
C LYS A 158 -11.91 7.45 -0.28
N THR A 159 -11.26 7.35 -1.44
CA THR A 159 -11.74 6.55 -2.58
C THR A 159 -11.87 5.07 -2.22
N LYS A 160 -10.89 4.48 -1.53
CA LYS A 160 -10.96 3.07 -1.11
C LYS A 160 -12.15 2.77 -0.18
N VAL A 161 -12.47 3.69 0.73
CA VAL A 161 -13.67 3.58 1.58
C VAL A 161 -14.93 3.70 0.73
N GLU A 162 -15.01 4.71 -0.15
CA GLU A 162 -16.18 4.95 -1.01
C GLU A 162 -16.47 3.75 -1.93
N ASP A 163 -15.43 3.13 -2.49
CA ASP A 163 -15.55 1.93 -3.33
C ASP A 163 -16.11 0.75 -2.53
N ALA A 164 -15.57 0.50 -1.32
CA ALA A 164 -16.04 -0.57 -0.45
C ALA A 164 -17.47 -0.32 0.06
N GLU A 165 -17.81 0.91 0.43
CA GLU A 165 -19.18 1.30 0.77
C GLU A 165 -20.15 1.07 -0.39
N THR A 166 -19.72 1.37 -1.61
CA THR A 166 -20.53 1.14 -2.81
C THR A 166 -20.80 -0.35 -3.00
N ILE A 167 -19.78 -1.21 -2.81
CA ILE A 167 -19.96 -2.66 -2.85
C ILE A 167 -20.94 -3.13 -1.77
N VAL A 168 -20.82 -2.63 -0.54
CA VAL A 168 -21.75 -2.97 0.55
C VAL A 168 -23.18 -2.56 0.20
N LYS A 169 -23.40 -1.31 -0.24
CA LYS A 169 -24.73 -0.79 -0.62
C LYS A 169 -25.35 -1.59 -1.76
N LEU A 170 -24.56 -1.90 -2.80
CA LEU A 170 -25.01 -2.75 -3.91
C LEU A 170 -25.41 -4.14 -3.42
N THR A 171 -24.64 -4.73 -2.50
CA THR A 171 -24.93 -6.05 -1.93
C THR A 171 -26.19 -6.05 -1.07
N GLU A 172 -26.50 -4.95 -0.36
CA GLU A 172 -27.75 -4.81 0.42
C GLU A 172 -29.01 -4.76 -0.47
N GLU A 173 -28.89 -4.22 -1.68
CA GLU A 173 -30.01 -4.09 -2.62
C GLU A 173 -30.25 -5.35 -3.46
N MET A 174 -29.27 -6.25 -3.55
CA MET A 174 -29.35 -7.47 -4.36
C MET A 174 -29.94 -8.66 -3.59
N ASP A 175 -30.77 -9.47 -4.27
CA ASP A 175 -31.33 -10.70 -3.70
C ASP A 175 -30.29 -11.82 -3.49
N SER A 176 -29.10 -11.67 -4.07
CA SER A 176 -28.00 -12.65 -4.00
C SER A 176 -26.66 -11.96 -3.79
N ILE A 177 -25.88 -12.47 -2.83
CA ILE A 177 -24.52 -11.99 -2.54
C ILE A 177 -23.54 -12.62 -3.53
N ASP A 178 -22.75 -11.79 -4.20
CA ASP A 178 -21.59 -12.23 -4.98
C ASP A 178 -20.37 -12.36 -4.05
N ALA A 179 -19.97 -13.60 -3.77
CA ALA A 179 -18.86 -13.89 -2.88
C ALA A 179 -17.51 -13.36 -3.38
N ALA A 180 -17.30 -13.30 -4.70
CA ALA A 180 -16.04 -12.81 -5.26
C ALA A 180 -15.91 -11.28 -5.08
N LEU A 181 -17.00 -10.57 -5.30
CA LEU A 181 -17.07 -9.12 -5.08
C LEU A 181 -16.91 -8.78 -3.58
N LEU A 182 -17.48 -9.60 -2.71
CA LEU A 182 -17.32 -9.45 -1.26
C LEU A 182 -15.85 -9.65 -0.83
N GLU A 183 -15.18 -10.68 -1.36
CA GLU A 183 -13.78 -10.95 -1.06
C GLU A 183 -12.86 -9.81 -1.51
N GLU A 184 -13.15 -9.21 -2.67
CA GLU A 184 -12.46 -8.01 -3.16
C GLU A 184 -12.58 -6.84 -2.16
N ALA A 185 -13.80 -6.52 -1.72
CA ALA A 185 -14.04 -5.45 -0.76
C ALA A 185 -13.34 -5.71 0.59
N VAL A 186 -13.36 -6.96 1.08
CA VAL A 186 -12.64 -7.37 2.29
C VAL A 186 -11.14 -7.14 2.12
N SER A 187 -10.57 -7.49 0.97
CA SER A 187 -9.15 -7.27 0.69
C SER A 187 -8.81 -5.78 0.68
N VAL A 188 -9.63 -4.95 0.02
CA VAL A 188 -9.45 -3.50 -0.05
C VAL A 188 -9.46 -2.87 1.34
N ILE A 189 -10.44 -3.21 2.19
CA ILE A 189 -10.54 -2.69 3.56
C ILE A 189 -9.39 -3.17 4.44
N LYS A 190 -8.93 -4.41 4.26
CA LYS A 190 -7.77 -4.93 4.99
C LYS A 190 -6.47 -4.21 4.62
N GLU A 191 -6.28 -3.90 3.34
CA GLU A 191 -5.13 -3.12 2.88
C GLU A 191 -5.22 -1.67 3.33
N LEU A 192 -6.41 -1.07 3.27
CA LEU A 192 -6.67 0.28 3.76
C LEU A 192 -6.34 0.38 5.25
N ASN A 193 -6.84 -0.52 6.09
CA ASN A 193 -6.56 -0.51 7.53
C ASN A 193 -5.05 -0.56 7.83
N LYS A 194 -4.30 -1.42 7.12
CA LYS A 194 -2.83 -1.44 7.24
C LYS A 194 -2.19 -0.12 6.83
N ALA A 195 -2.68 0.52 5.79
CA ALA A 195 -2.16 1.80 5.33
C ALA A 195 -2.48 2.92 6.34
N LEU A 196 -3.67 2.92 6.93
CA LEU A 196 -4.05 3.85 8.01
C LEU A 196 -3.14 3.67 9.23
N ASP A 197 -2.93 2.43 9.69
CA ASP A 197 -2.05 2.16 10.83
C ASP A 197 -0.62 2.66 10.58
N ARG A 198 -0.12 2.53 9.34
CA ARG A 198 1.20 3.04 8.94
C ARG A 198 1.23 4.56 8.90
N PHE A 199 0.17 5.19 8.41
CA PHE A 199 0.06 6.64 8.36
C PHE A 199 0.01 7.24 9.77
N GLU A 200 -0.85 6.72 10.64
CA GLU A 200 -0.96 7.12 12.05
C GLU A 200 0.38 6.98 12.77
N LEU A 201 1.06 5.84 12.60
CA LEU A 201 2.38 5.61 13.18
C LEU A 201 3.40 6.64 12.66
N THR A 202 3.36 6.98 11.38
CA THR A 202 4.25 8.00 10.80
C THR A 202 3.98 9.38 11.39
N GLN A 203 2.72 9.70 11.67
CA GLN A 203 2.37 10.96 12.35
C GLN A 203 2.86 10.99 13.80
N LEU A 204 2.70 9.88 14.52
CA LEU A 204 3.19 9.73 15.89
C LEU A 204 4.71 9.80 16.00
N LEU A 205 5.43 9.33 14.98
CA LEU A 205 6.90 9.28 14.92
C LEU A 205 7.53 10.42 14.09
N SER A 206 6.97 11.63 14.20
CA SER A 206 7.41 12.81 13.45
C SER A 206 8.43 13.69 14.20
N GLY A 207 8.86 13.27 15.39
CA GLY A 207 9.82 13.97 16.23
C GLY A 207 11.27 13.89 15.71
N PRO A 208 12.14 14.85 16.09
CA PRO A 208 13.51 14.92 15.61
C PRO A 208 14.38 13.73 16.03
N TYR A 209 14.04 13.07 17.14
CA TYR A 209 14.77 11.94 17.72
C TYR A 209 14.07 10.59 17.53
N ASP A 210 12.92 10.53 16.86
CA ASP A 210 12.13 9.29 16.75
C ASP A 210 12.81 8.24 15.85
N LYS A 211 13.81 8.65 15.07
CA LYS A 211 14.67 7.75 14.28
C LYS A 211 15.79 7.12 15.12
N GLU A 212 16.05 7.64 16.31
CA GLU A 212 17.12 7.16 17.18
C GLU A 212 16.60 6.06 18.10
N GLY A 213 17.51 5.20 18.58
CA GLY A 213 17.14 4.16 19.54
C GLY A 213 16.80 4.77 20.90
N ALA A 214 15.66 4.37 21.48
CA ALA A 214 15.30 4.79 22.83
C ALA A 214 16.08 3.99 23.88
N VAL A 215 16.72 4.68 24.82
CA VAL A 215 17.28 4.07 26.04
C VAL A 215 16.26 4.26 27.16
N ILE A 216 15.61 3.16 27.55
CA ILE A 216 14.60 3.16 28.61
C ILE A 216 15.30 2.74 29.92
N SER A 217 15.30 3.64 30.91
CA SER A 217 15.80 3.36 32.26
C SER A 217 14.61 3.27 33.22
N ILE A 218 14.33 2.06 33.70
CA ILE A 218 13.28 1.82 34.69
C ILE A 218 13.91 1.85 36.08
N THR A 219 13.51 2.81 36.91
CA THR A 219 13.97 2.92 38.31
C THR A 219 12.79 2.68 39.25
N ALA A 220 12.96 1.80 40.23
CA ALA A 220 11.95 1.58 41.25
C ALA A 220 11.75 2.87 42.07
N GLY A 221 10.51 3.34 42.17
CA GLY A 221 10.14 4.48 43.01
C GLY A 221 10.28 4.17 44.51
N ALA A 222 9.88 5.12 45.36
CA ALA A 222 9.89 4.95 46.80
C ALA A 222 8.83 3.91 47.24
N GLY A 223 9.23 2.63 47.29
CA GLY A 223 8.33 1.52 47.61
C GLY A 223 9.03 0.22 47.96
N GLY A 224 10.16 0.27 48.69
CA GLY A 224 10.79 -0.92 49.29
C GLY A 224 10.93 -2.13 48.35
N THR A 225 10.69 -3.34 48.88
CA THR A 225 10.78 -4.60 48.14
C THR A 225 9.67 -4.79 47.11
N ASP A 226 8.49 -4.22 47.30
CA ASP A 226 7.35 -4.38 46.38
C ASP A 226 7.58 -3.62 45.06
N ALA A 227 8.13 -2.39 45.14
CA ALA A 227 8.51 -1.62 43.95
C ALA A 227 9.65 -2.29 43.15
N GLN A 228 10.56 -3.01 43.82
CA GLN A 228 11.62 -3.76 43.14
C GLN A 228 11.07 -4.99 42.40
N VAL A 229 10.06 -5.66 42.96
CA VAL A 229 9.41 -6.82 42.33
C VAL A 229 8.69 -6.41 41.03
N ILE A 230 8.00 -5.26 41.03
CA ILE A 230 7.33 -4.73 39.83
C ILE A 230 8.35 -4.37 38.73
N VAL A 231 9.50 -3.80 39.11
CA VAL A 231 10.57 -3.50 38.13
C VAL A 231 11.18 -4.79 37.57
N PHE A 232 11.36 -5.83 38.39
CA PHE A 232 11.93 -7.10 37.95
C PHE A 232 11.02 -7.88 36.98
N LEU A 233 9.70 -7.73 37.08
CA LEU A 233 8.75 -8.40 36.18
C LEU A 233 8.62 -7.72 34.81
N CYS A 234 9.12 -6.49 34.67
CA CYS A 234 8.95 -5.67 33.46
C CYS A 234 10.22 -5.60 32.58
N GLY A 235 11.31 -6.26 32.99
CA GLY A 235 12.56 -6.38 32.23
C GLY A 235 12.78 -7.78 31.71
#